data_AF-A0A1H2WYM7-F1
#
_entry.id   AF-A0A1H2WYM7-F1
#
_cell.length_a   1.000
_cell.length_b   1.000
_cell.length_c   1.000
_cell.angle_alpha   90.00
_cell.angle_beta   90.00
_cell.angle_gamma   90.00
#
_symmetry.space_group_name_H-M   'P 1'
#
loop_
_entity.id
_entity.type
_entity.pdbx_description
1 polymer ?
#
loop_
_entity_poly.entity_id
_entity_poly.type
_entity_poly.pdbx_seq_one_letter_code
_entity_poly.pdbx_strand_id
1 'polypeptide(L)'
;MIKIRQTLILPTQLGFLSFEAQVTGASLVDDDISLQGIAFAPKLPAGMTTSTCTAVLLQVRQGKELQSLRLHAELATEAVASACTGEYLDAQEWSDGESLVVIGTEDSQALDIRYPCMGFADILSVDFGPQSMTLKIDRLPSSPAASFHFIVAENPDPEPVEPSAWFAVDQSHKELLRLT
;
A
#
# COMPACT_ATOMS: atom_id res chain seq x y z
N MET A 1 10.02 0.75 -24.78
CA MET A 1 9.58 0.87 -23.37
C MET A 1 8.92 -0.43 -22.98
N ILE A 2 9.38 -1.04 -21.90
CA ILE A 2 8.86 -2.31 -21.40
C ILE A 2 7.90 -1.99 -20.26
N LYS A 3 6.76 -2.67 -20.22
CA LYS A 3 5.76 -2.59 -19.17
C LYS A 3 5.58 -3.97 -18.58
N ILE A 4 5.76 -4.08 -17.27
CA ILE A 4 5.56 -5.32 -16.51
C ILE A 4 4.35 -5.12 -15.61
N ARG A 5 3.56 -6.18 -15.47
CA ARG A 5 2.39 -6.22 -14.60
C ARG A 5 2.49 -7.42 -13.67
N GLN A 6 2.27 -7.18 -12.38
CA GLN A 6 2.13 -8.21 -11.35
C GLN A 6 0.77 -8.03 -10.68
N THR A 7 0.15 -9.13 -10.26
CA THR A 7 -1.17 -9.11 -9.61
C THR A 7 -1.19 -9.99 -8.38
N LEU A 8 -1.90 -9.55 -7.36
CA LEU A 8 -2.13 -10.29 -6.12
C LEU A 8 -3.60 -10.14 -5.75
N ILE A 9 -4.19 -11.18 -5.15
CA ILE A 9 -5.56 -11.12 -4.61
C ILE A 9 -5.48 -11.50 -3.14
N LEU A 10 -6.07 -10.68 -2.29
CA LEU A 10 -6.22 -10.92 -0.86
C LEU A 10 -7.71 -11.07 -0.53
N PRO A 11 -8.16 -12.19 0.06
CA PRO A 11 -9.49 -12.25 0.63
C PRO A 11 -9.56 -11.36 1.88
N THR A 12 -10.69 -10.69 2.06
CA THR A 12 -11.05 -9.91 3.26
C THR A 12 -12.47 -10.27 3.68
N GLN A 13 -12.87 -9.82 4.86
CA GLN A 13 -14.23 -9.99 5.38
C GLN A 13 -15.27 -9.24 4.54
N LEU A 14 -14.87 -8.19 3.81
CA LEU A 14 -15.75 -7.39 2.94
C LEU A 14 -15.76 -7.82 1.47
N GLY A 15 -14.88 -8.75 1.06
CA GLY A 15 -14.78 -9.20 -0.32
C GLY A 15 -13.34 -9.55 -0.73
N PHE A 16 -13.06 -9.50 -2.03
CA PHE A 16 -11.71 -9.72 -2.54
C PHE A 16 -11.05 -8.38 -2.83
N LEU A 17 -9.90 -8.14 -2.23
CA LEU A 17 -9.04 -7.00 -2.51
C LEU A 17 -8.00 -7.42 -3.54
N SER A 18 -8.15 -6.88 -4.75
CA SER A 18 -7.22 -7.12 -5.85
C SER A 18 -6.15 -6.04 -5.90
N PHE A 19 -4.91 -6.44 -6.18
CA PHE A 19 -3.77 -5.56 -6.33
C PHE A 19 -3.18 -5.74 -7.72
N GLU A 20 -2.90 -4.62 -8.38
CA GLU A 20 -2.19 -4.56 -9.64
C GLU A 20 -0.99 -3.63 -9.50
N ALA A 21 0.20 -4.18 -9.62
CA ALA A 21 1.42 -3.42 -9.81
C ALA A 21 1.72 -3.34 -11.29
N GLN A 22 1.87 -2.13 -11.81
CA GLN A 22 2.34 -1.86 -13.17
C GLN A 22 3.56 -0.97 -13.10
N VAL A 23 4.64 -1.39 -13.75
CA VAL A 23 5.89 -0.63 -13.80
C VAL A 23 6.38 -0.54 -15.23
N THR A 24 6.84 0.65 -15.63
CA THR A 24 7.32 0.93 -16.99
C THR A 24 8.76 1.41 -16.94
N GLY A 25 9.62 0.89 -17.82
CA GLY A 25 11.04 1.23 -17.86
C GLY A 25 11.73 0.75 -19.15
N ALA A 26 12.94 1.24 -19.43
CA ALA A 26 13.62 0.96 -20.68
C ALA A 26 14.21 -0.47 -20.76
N SER A 27 14.64 -1.02 -19.62
CA SER A 27 15.43 -2.26 -19.51
C SER A 27 14.92 -3.22 -18.43
N LEU A 28 13.61 -3.25 -18.23
CA LEU A 28 12.95 -4.13 -17.28
C LEU A 28 12.78 -5.56 -17.83
N VAL A 29 12.92 -6.55 -16.96
CA VAL A 29 12.49 -7.95 -17.16
C VAL A 29 11.62 -8.39 -16.00
N ASP A 30 10.81 -9.44 -16.17
CA ASP A 30 9.83 -9.88 -15.16
C ASP A 30 10.45 -10.10 -13.77
N ASP A 31 11.65 -10.68 -13.71
CA ASP A 31 12.41 -10.90 -12.47
C ASP A 31 12.91 -9.62 -11.78
N ASP A 32 12.79 -8.45 -12.41
CA ASP A 32 13.12 -7.17 -11.78
C ASP A 32 12.03 -6.70 -10.81
N ILE A 33 10.87 -7.34 -10.78
CA ILE A 33 9.71 -6.87 -10.02
C ILE A 33 9.07 -8.03 -9.28
N SER A 34 8.81 -7.83 -7.99
CA SER A 34 8.02 -8.76 -7.18
C SER A 34 6.89 -8.03 -6.48
N LEU A 35 5.71 -8.63 -6.48
CA LEU A 35 4.56 -8.23 -5.67
C LEU A 35 4.19 -9.38 -4.75
N GLN A 36 4.23 -9.13 -3.44
CA GLN A 36 4.01 -10.17 -2.43
C GLN A 36 3.04 -9.69 -1.36
N GLY A 37 2.20 -10.60 -0.87
CA GLY A 37 1.36 -10.39 0.31
C GLY A 37 1.96 -11.12 1.50
N ILE A 38 2.20 -10.40 2.60
CA ILE A 38 2.88 -10.93 3.78
C ILE A 38 2.05 -10.60 5.02
N ALA A 39 1.47 -11.63 5.64
CA ALA A 39 0.77 -11.47 6.90
C ALA A 39 1.77 -11.19 8.04
N PHE A 40 1.43 -10.24 8.91
CA PHE A 40 2.29 -9.88 10.04
C PHE A 40 1.48 -9.38 11.23
N ALA A 41 2.12 -9.32 12.40
CA ALA A 41 1.55 -8.69 13.58
C ALA A 41 2.01 -7.22 13.63
N PRO A 42 1.12 -6.24 13.47
CA PRO A 42 1.50 -4.83 13.49
C PRO A 42 1.89 -4.40 14.89
N LYS A 43 2.77 -3.40 14.96
CA LYS A 43 3.11 -2.76 16.23
C LYS A 43 2.01 -1.75 16.56
N LEU A 44 1.19 -2.09 17.54
CA LEU A 44 0.04 -1.27 17.96
C LEU A 44 0.27 -0.62 19.34
N PRO A 45 -0.40 0.51 19.61
CA PRO A 45 -0.54 1.04 20.96
C PRO A 45 -1.12 0.02 21.95
N ALA A 46 -0.87 0.23 23.24
CA ALA A 46 -1.32 -0.71 24.28
C ALA A 46 -2.85 -0.84 24.30
N GLY A 47 -3.34 -2.08 24.26
CA GLY A 47 -4.77 -2.40 24.28
C GLY A 47 -5.45 -2.42 22.91
N MET A 48 -4.77 -1.94 21.86
CA MET A 48 -5.27 -2.02 20.48
C MET A 48 -4.98 -3.38 19.86
N THR A 49 -5.87 -3.82 18.97
CA THR A 49 -5.77 -5.12 18.29
C THR A 49 -6.32 -5.04 16.88
N THR A 50 -5.73 -5.80 15.96
CA THR A 50 -6.33 -6.09 14.65
C THR A 50 -6.59 -7.57 14.46
N SER A 51 -7.63 -7.88 13.70
CA SER A 51 -8.00 -9.27 13.39
C SER A 51 -7.04 -9.87 12.38
N THR A 52 -6.71 -9.11 11.34
CA THR A 52 -5.68 -9.45 10.36
C THR A 52 -4.88 -8.20 10.00
N CYS A 53 -3.64 -8.41 9.56
CA CYS A 53 -2.84 -7.35 8.95
C CYS A 53 -1.89 -7.96 7.91
N THR A 54 -1.92 -7.42 6.70
CA THR A 54 -1.15 -7.92 5.55
C THR A 54 -0.46 -6.76 4.85
N ALA A 55 0.86 -6.87 4.68
CA ALA A 55 1.61 -5.96 3.84
C ALA A 55 1.60 -6.48 2.40
N VAL A 56 1.17 -5.65 1.45
CA VAL A 56 1.34 -5.88 0.01
C VAL A 56 2.53 -5.09 -0.45
N LEU A 57 3.65 -5.77 -0.64
CA LEU A 57 4.94 -5.16 -0.90
C LEU A 57 5.31 -5.33 -2.38
N LEU A 58 5.49 -4.19 -3.05
CA LEU A 58 6.08 -4.09 -4.37
C LEU A 58 7.57 -3.79 -4.23
N GLN A 59 8.42 -4.63 -4.78
CA GLN A 59 9.86 -4.41 -4.83
C GLN A 59 10.34 -4.37 -6.28
N VAL A 60 11.26 -3.45 -6.54
CA VAL A 60 11.94 -3.29 -7.82
C VAL A 60 13.43 -3.50 -7.61
N ARG A 61 14.04 -4.32 -8.46
CA ARG A 61 15.47 -4.62 -8.44
C ARG A 61 16.30 -3.34 -8.52
N GLN A 62 17.38 -3.31 -7.76
CA GLN A 62 18.32 -2.19 -7.71
C GLN A 62 18.87 -1.80 -9.09
N GLY A 63 19.05 -0.49 -9.29
CA GLY A 63 19.71 0.06 -10.48
C GLY A 63 18.81 0.13 -11.71
N LYS A 64 17.50 -0.09 -11.53
CA LYS A 64 16.50 0.06 -12.59
C LYS A 64 15.94 1.47 -12.58
N GLU A 65 16.00 2.11 -13.74
CA GLU A 65 15.34 3.38 -13.97
C GLU A 65 13.88 3.12 -14.36
N LEU A 66 12.95 3.74 -13.63
CA LEU A 66 11.52 3.57 -13.85
C LEU A 66 10.94 4.85 -14.44
N GLN A 67 10.27 4.74 -15.58
CA GLN A 67 9.51 5.86 -16.10
C GLN A 67 8.20 6.06 -15.33
N SER A 68 7.55 4.99 -14.90
CA SER A 68 6.35 5.09 -14.09
C SER A 68 6.11 3.84 -13.26
N LEU A 69 5.45 4.03 -12.13
CA LEU A 69 4.95 2.98 -11.26
C LEU A 69 3.49 3.29 -10.92
N ARG A 70 2.65 2.26 -10.98
CA ARG A 70 1.27 2.30 -10.49
C ARG A 70 1.05 1.08 -9.61
N LEU A 71 0.64 1.29 -8.36
CA LEU A 71 0.14 0.24 -7.49
C LEU A 71 -1.33 0.54 -7.21
N HIS A 72 -2.20 -0.29 -7.74
CA HIS A 72 -3.64 -0.13 -7.67
C HIS A 72 -4.24 -1.21 -6.77
N ALA A 73 -5.07 -0.82 -5.81
CA ALA A 73 -5.89 -1.69 -5.00
C ALA A 73 -7.36 -1.44 -5.33
N GLU A 74 -8.13 -2.52 -5.49
CA GLU A 74 -9.58 -2.46 -5.75
C GLU A 74 -10.29 -3.53 -4.92
N LEU A 75 -11.25 -3.13 -4.11
CA LEU A 75 -12.07 -3.99 -3.25
C LEU A 75 -13.39 -4.30 -3.95
N ALA A 76 -13.62 -5.59 -4.24
CA ALA A 76 -14.90 -6.05 -4.77
C ALA A 76 -15.96 -6.10 -3.66
N THR A 77 -16.59 -4.95 -3.39
CA THR A 77 -17.63 -4.78 -2.36
C THR A 77 -18.67 -3.74 -2.78
N GLU A 78 -19.84 -3.75 -2.13
CA GLU A 78 -20.84 -2.68 -2.26
C GLU A 78 -20.56 -1.50 -1.30
N ALA A 79 -19.72 -1.70 -0.29
CA ALA A 79 -19.29 -0.64 0.62
C ALA A 79 -18.57 0.48 -0.15
N VAL A 80 -18.77 1.72 0.32
CA VAL A 80 -18.15 2.91 -0.25
C VAL A 80 -17.04 3.39 0.67
N ALA A 81 -15.85 3.58 0.10
CA ALA A 81 -14.69 4.04 0.84
C ALA A 81 -14.91 5.42 1.46
N SER A 82 -14.37 5.60 2.66
CA SER A 82 -14.15 6.92 3.27
C SER A 82 -12.65 7.14 3.47
N ALA A 83 -12.17 8.35 3.20
CA ALA A 83 -10.77 8.68 3.42
C ALA A 83 -10.49 8.81 4.93
N CYS A 84 -9.39 8.22 5.37
CA CYS A 84 -8.92 8.30 6.76
C CYS A 84 -7.41 8.60 6.82
N THR A 85 -6.90 9.44 5.91
CA THR A 85 -5.50 9.92 5.86
C THR A 85 -5.06 10.61 7.16
N GLY A 86 -3.76 10.53 7.48
CA GLY A 86 -3.10 11.29 8.55
C GLY A 86 -1.68 11.72 8.16
N GLU A 87 -0.90 12.20 9.13
CA GLU A 87 0.49 12.61 8.87
C GLU A 87 1.31 11.40 8.41
N TYR A 88 2.01 11.50 7.28
CA TYR A 88 2.83 10.44 6.68
C TYR A 88 2.06 9.25 6.08
N LEU A 89 0.73 9.27 6.11
CA LEU A 89 -0.11 8.14 5.74
C LEU A 89 -1.30 8.60 4.90
N ASP A 90 -1.34 8.18 3.65
CA ASP A 90 -2.57 8.16 2.88
C ASP A 90 -3.33 6.86 3.16
N ALA A 91 -4.60 6.96 3.53
CA ALA A 91 -5.40 5.79 3.89
C ALA A 91 -6.89 5.98 3.57
N GLN A 92 -7.57 4.86 3.34
CA GLN A 92 -9.02 4.81 3.23
C GLN A 92 -9.57 3.53 3.86
N GLU A 93 -10.84 3.58 4.21
CA GLU A 93 -11.55 2.50 4.87
C GLU A 93 -12.87 2.18 4.19
N TRP A 94 -13.27 0.92 4.26
CA TRP A 94 -14.59 0.43 3.87
C TRP A 94 -15.24 -0.26 5.07
N SER A 95 -16.54 -0.09 5.20
CA SER A 95 -17.35 -0.80 6.18
C SER A 95 -18.71 -1.19 5.60
N ASP A 96 -19.22 -2.35 6.01
CA ASP A 96 -20.61 -2.80 5.81
C ASP A 96 -21.46 -2.74 7.10
N GLY A 97 -20.91 -2.18 8.18
CA GLY A 97 -21.52 -2.11 9.50
C GLY A 97 -21.29 -3.33 10.40
N GLU A 98 -20.62 -4.37 9.91
CA GLU A 98 -20.16 -5.52 10.71
C GLU A 98 -18.65 -5.71 10.62
N SER A 99 -18.05 -5.39 9.48
CA SER A 99 -16.62 -5.51 9.20
C SER A 99 -16.03 -4.22 8.67
N LEU A 100 -14.78 -3.95 9.05
CA LEU A 100 -13.96 -2.82 8.65
C LEU A 100 -12.71 -3.33 7.92
N VAL A 101 -12.43 -2.76 6.75
CA VAL A 101 -11.16 -2.93 6.04
C VAL A 101 -10.52 -1.56 5.90
N VAL A 102 -9.30 -1.40 6.41
CA VAL A 102 -8.50 -0.19 6.21
C VAL A 102 -7.31 -0.53 5.33
N ILE A 103 -7.04 0.32 4.34
CA ILE A 103 -5.83 0.27 3.53
C ILE A 103 -5.03 1.56 3.70
N GLY A 104 -3.71 1.45 3.83
CA GLY A 104 -2.81 2.58 3.94
C GLY A 104 -1.54 2.44 3.12
N THR A 105 -0.97 3.57 2.71
CA THR A 105 0.36 3.72 2.09
C THR A 105 1.02 4.98 2.61
N GLU A 106 2.34 5.03 2.51
CA GLU A 106 3.10 6.26 2.75
C GLU A 106 2.69 7.38 1.80
N ASP A 107 2.59 8.60 2.34
CA ASP A 107 2.41 9.83 1.56
C ASP A 107 3.74 10.33 0.96
N SER A 108 3.71 11.48 0.28
CA SER A 108 4.91 12.07 -0.33
C SER A 108 5.98 12.45 0.69
N GLN A 109 5.60 12.91 1.88
CA GLN A 109 6.56 13.34 2.90
C GLN A 109 7.30 12.13 3.48
N ALA A 110 6.58 11.04 3.74
CA ALA A 110 7.16 9.77 4.19
C ALA A 110 8.12 9.20 3.14
N LEU A 111 7.75 9.25 1.86
CA LEU A 111 8.62 8.80 0.77
C LEU A 111 9.85 9.71 0.59
N ASP A 112 9.73 11.03 0.73
CA ASP A 112 10.88 11.95 0.68
C ASP A 112 11.88 11.74 1.83
N ILE A 113 11.40 11.34 3.01
CA ILE A 113 12.27 10.94 4.13
C ILE A 113 13.06 9.67 3.76
N ARG A 114 12.41 8.70 3.11
CA ARG A 114 13.03 7.43 2.71
C ARG A 114 13.97 7.53 1.52
N TYR A 115 13.64 8.43 0.60
CA TYR A 115 14.37 8.64 -0.64
C TYR A 115 14.70 10.13 -0.78
N PRO A 116 15.70 10.62 -0.02
CA PRO A 116 16.07 12.01 -0.06
C PRO A 116 16.39 12.47 -1.49
N CYS A 117 15.99 13.69 -1.82
CA CYS A 117 16.21 14.34 -3.12
C CYS A 117 15.38 13.80 -4.30
N MET A 118 14.42 12.89 -4.08
CA MET A 118 13.52 12.45 -5.15
C MET A 118 12.41 13.45 -5.45
N GLY A 119 11.93 14.21 -4.45
CA GLY A 119 10.90 15.22 -4.64
C GLY A 119 9.54 14.60 -4.89
N PHE A 120 9.12 13.67 -4.03
CA PHE A 120 7.87 12.92 -4.18
C PHE A 120 6.63 13.81 -4.26
N ALA A 121 6.67 15.01 -3.67
CA ALA A 121 5.59 15.99 -3.81
C ALA A 121 5.24 16.34 -5.28
N ASP A 122 6.21 16.24 -6.21
CA ASP A 122 6.01 16.59 -7.63
C ASP A 122 5.70 15.38 -8.52
N ILE A 123 5.93 14.16 -8.02
CA ILE A 123 5.87 12.93 -8.83
C ILE A 123 4.91 11.86 -8.30
N LEU A 124 4.51 11.97 -7.03
CA LEU A 124 3.56 11.06 -6.40
C LEU A 124 2.13 11.60 -6.54
N SER A 125 1.19 10.73 -6.85
CA SER A 125 -0.21 10.96 -6.51
C SER A 125 -0.82 9.72 -5.89
N VAL A 126 -1.72 9.95 -4.94
CA VAL A 126 -2.59 8.93 -4.38
C VAL A 126 -4.02 9.29 -4.74
N ASP A 127 -4.63 8.46 -5.59
CA ASP A 127 -6.01 8.66 -6.01
C ASP A 127 -6.94 7.76 -5.20
N PHE A 128 -7.96 8.37 -4.61
CA PHE A 128 -9.01 7.69 -3.86
C PHE A 128 -10.26 7.53 -4.73
N GLY A 129 -10.83 6.33 -4.71
CA GLY A 129 -12.08 6.01 -5.38
C GLY A 129 -12.99 5.19 -4.48
N PRO A 130 -14.31 5.11 -4.77
CA PRO A 130 -15.28 4.46 -3.89
C PRO A 130 -14.94 3.00 -3.55
N GLN A 131 -14.30 2.28 -4.48
CA GLN A 131 -13.85 0.89 -4.28
C GLN A 131 -12.35 0.72 -4.45
N SER A 132 -11.57 1.81 -4.55
CA SER A 132 -10.18 1.68 -4.98
C SER A 132 -9.25 2.72 -4.38
N MET A 133 -7.98 2.37 -4.24
CA MET A 133 -6.90 3.28 -3.92
C MET A 133 -5.76 3.08 -4.90
N THR A 134 -5.18 4.15 -5.43
CA THR A 134 -4.10 4.04 -6.42
C THR A 134 -2.92 4.93 -6.07
N LEU A 135 -1.78 4.32 -5.82
CA LEU A 135 -0.48 4.99 -5.77
C LEU A 135 0.08 5.10 -7.19
N LYS A 136 0.43 6.31 -7.62
CA LYS A 136 1.09 6.57 -8.91
C LYS A 136 2.35 7.37 -8.68
N ILE A 137 3.42 6.95 -9.36
CA ILE A 137 4.68 7.67 -9.37
C ILE A 137 5.12 7.84 -10.81
N ASP A 138 5.31 9.09 -11.23
CA ASP A 138 5.81 9.43 -12.55
C ASP A 138 7.29 9.79 -12.51
N ARG A 139 8.05 9.33 -13.50
CA ARG A 139 9.48 9.67 -13.68
C ARG A 139 10.31 9.43 -12.43
N LEU A 140 10.17 8.25 -11.81
CA LEU A 140 10.98 7.88 -10.65
C LEU A 140 12.46 7.76 -11.09
N PRO A 141 13.35 8.65 -10.60
CA PRO A 141 14.77 8.60 -10.96
C PRO A 141 15.39 7.26 -10.55
N SER A 142 16.55 6.94 -11.12
CA SER A 142 17.32 5.77 -10.70
C SER A 142 17.57 5.82 -9.19
N SER A 143 16.91 4.92 -8.46
CA SER A 143 16.96 4.83 -7.01
C SER A 143 17.65 3.52 -6.59
N PRO A 144 18.35 3.48 -5.44
CA PRO A 144 18.62 2.20 -4.79
C PRO A 144 17.30 1.42 -4.61
N ALA A 145 17.36 0.08 -4.66
CA ALA A 145 16.23 -0.87 -4.66
C ALA A 145 14.89 -0.27 -4.20
N ALA A 146 14.09 0.20 -5.17
CA ALA A 146 12.87 0.93 -4.87
C ALA A 146 11.79 -0.06 -4.42
N SER A 147 11.07 0.32 -3.37
CA SER A 147 10.01 -0.49 -2.77
C SER A 147 8.88 0.40 -2.26
N PHE A 148 7.65 -0.06 -2.47
CA PHE A 148 6.41 0.62 -2.17
C PHE A 148 5.41 -0.39 -1.64
N HIS A 149 4.41 0.05 -0.89
CA HIS A 149 3.52 -0.88 -0.24
C HIS A 149 2.11 -0.35 -0.05
N PHE A 150 1.18 -1.27 0.07
CA PHE A 150 -0.05 -1.04 0.81
C PHE A 150 -0.02 -1.92 2.07
N ILE A 151 -0.60 -1.45 3.17
CA ILE A 151 -0.95 -2.29 4.31
C ILE A 151 -2.45 -2.40 4.36
N VAL A 152 -2.94 -3.62 4.55
CA VAL A 152 -4.37 -3.93 4.72
C VAL A 152 -4.57 -4.42 6.14
N ALA A 153 -5.48 -3.80 6.88
CA ALA A 153 -5.89 -4.22 8.20
C ALA A 153 -7.40 -4.48 8.24
N GLU A 154 -7.81 -5.50 8.98
CA GLU A 154 -9.22 -5.85 9.14
C GLU A 154 -9.59 -5.90 10.62
N ASN A 155 -10.81 -5.47 10.91
CA ASN A 155 -11.45 -5.58 12.22
C ASN A 155 -12.97 -5.69 12.10
N PRO A 156 -13.69 -6.09 13.16
CA PRO A 156 -15.11 -5.83 13.28
C PRO A 156 -15.40 -4.33 13.26
N ASP A 157 -16.60 -3.95 12.85
CA ASP A 157 -17.14 -2.58 12.96
C ASP A 157 -18.35 -2.56 13.90
N PRO A 158 -18.36 -1.78 15.01
CA PRO A 158 -17.26 -0.94 15.49
C PRO A 158 -16.06 -1.76 15.98
N GLU A 159 -14.88 -1.13 15.94
CA GLU A 159 -13.68 -1.77 16.43
C GLU A 159 -13.76 -2.02 17.95
N PRO A 160 -13.13 -3.08 18.47
CA PRO A 160 -13.05 -3.31 19.93
C PRO A 160 -12.38 -2.13 20.66
N VAL A 161 -11.38 -1.51 20.03
CA VAL A 161 -10.71 -0.28 20.48
C VAL A 161 -10.40 0.55 19.23
N GLU A 162 -11.11 1.65 19.04
CA GLU A 162 -10.83 2.57 17.92
C GLU A 162 -9.61 3.47 18.22
N PRO A 163 -8.77 3.83 17.22
CA PRO A 163 -8.79 3.41 15.80
C PRO A 163 -7.72 2.34 15.50
N SER A 164 -7.89 1.09 15.96
CA SER A 164 -6.84 0.05 15.91
C SER A 164 -6.39 -0.27 14.48
N ALA A 165 -7.31 -0.37 13.53
CA ALA A 165 -7.03 -0.69 12.14
C ALA A 165 -6.24 0.43 11.45
N TRP A 166 -6.50 1.70 11.81
CA TRP A 166 -5.72 2.84 11.34
C TRP A 166 -4.26 2.76 11.79
N PHE A 167 -4.01 2.52 13.08
CA PHE A 167 -2.65 2.32 13.60
C PHE A 167 -1.96 1.10 12.99
N ALA A 168 -2.72 0.07 12.59
CA ALA A 168 -2.17 -1.11 11.97
C ALA A 168 -1.67 -0.89 10.54
N VAL A 169 -2.24 0.07 9.81
CA VAL A 169 -1.76 0.43 8.46
C VAL A 169 -0.67 1.49 8.48
N ASP A 170 -0.45 2.16 9.62
CA ASP A 170 0.68 3.05 9.86
C ASP A 170 1.90 2.29 10.39
N GLN A 171 2.56 1.50 9.53
CA GLN A 171 3.74 0.73 9.92
C GLN A 171 4.98 1.19 9.16
N SER A 172 6.11 1.19 9.86
CA SER A 172 7.38 1.56 9.25
C SER A 172 7.73 0.59 8.12
N HIS A 173 7.96 1.14 6.92
CA HIS A 173 8.37 0.34 5.78
C HIS A 173 9.65 -0.48 6.02
N LYS A 174 10.57 0.04 6.84
CA LYS A 174 11.79 -0.67 7.22
C LYS A 174 11.50 -1.98 7.95
N GLU A 175 10.44 -2.01 8.76
CA GLU A 175 10.01 -3.24 9.44
C GLU A 175 9.36 -4.22 8.46
N LEU A 176 8.59 -3.71 7.48
CA LEU A 176 8.00 -4.55 6.44
C LEU A 176 9.06 -5.25 5.58
N LEU A 177 10.16 -4.55 5.24
CA LEU A 177 11.28 -5.14 4.50
C LEU A 177 12.03 -6.24 5.26
N ARG A 178 11.81 -6.40 6.57
CA ARG A 178 12.39 -7.52 7.35
C ARG A 178 11.54 -8.78 7.30
N LEU A 179 10.36 -8.70 6.70
CA LEU A 179 9.45 -9.83 6.53
C LEU A 179 9.73 -10.62 5.24
N THR A 180 10.59 -10.10 4.35
CA THR A 180 10.98 -10.71 3.06
C THR A 180 12.31 -11.43 3.07
#